data_AF-A0A3D3GP51-F1
#
_entry.id   AF-A0A3D3GP51-F1
#
_cell.length_a   1.000
_cell.length_b   1.000
_cell.length_c   1.000
_cell.angle_alpha   90.00
_cell.angle_beta   90.00
_cell.angle_gamma   90.00
#
_symmetry.space_group_name_H-M   'P 1'
#
loop_
_entity.id
_entity.type
_entity.pdbx_description
1 polymer ?
#
loop_
_entity_poly.entity_id
_entity_poly.type
_entity_poly.pdbx_seq_one_letter_code
_entity_poly.pdbx_strand_id
1 'polypeptide(L)'
;MNHKLSKILIIYGAFLILAGVAGFLSNPEKAKTALISGGTFGTLSIVWGVLALRQVGWSLKAGLITTGFLTFIFAWRSAATWQAYIGGNTEKLFAAFLISSMLAASILVLFAFFKSRGQK
;
A
#
# COMPACT_ATOMS: atom_id res chain seq x y z
N MET A 1 -6.62 23.08 2.69
CA MET A 1 -6.20 22.07 3.69
C MET A 1 -6.87 20.75 3.35
N ASN A 2 -6.13 19.71 2.98
CA ASN A 2 -6.68 18.64 2.14
C ASN A 2 -7.29 17.48 2.92
N HIS A 3 -8.52 17.67 3.43
CA HIS A 3 -9.39 16.58 3.90
C HIS A 3 -9.51 15.43 2.88
N LYS A 4 -9.37 15.74 1.59
CA LYS A 4 -9.28 14.77 0.50
C LYS A 4 -8.10 13.79 0.68
N LEU A 5 -6.92 14.28 1.05
CA LEU A 5 -5.74 13.42 1.27
C LEU A 5 -5.91 12.50 2.48
N SER A 6 -6.47 13.00 3.58
CA SER A 6 -6.71 12.19 4.78
C SER A 6 -7.70 11.05 4.47
N LYS A 7 -8.77 11.32 3.72
CA LYS A 7 -9.70 10.28 3.25
C LYS A 7 -9.02 9.28 2.32
N ILE A 8 -8.16 9.74 1.40
CA ILE A 8 -7.40 8.86 0.50
C ILE A 8 -6.48 7.91 1.29
N LEU A 9 -5.78 8.39 2.32
CA LEU A 9 -4.94 7.56 3.19
C LEU A 9 -5.74 6.48 3.93
N ILE A 10 -6.92 6.83 4.45
CA ILE A 10 -7.79 5.88 5.16
C ILE A 10 -8.30 4.80 4.19
N ILE A 11 -8.78 5.21 3.01
CA ILE A 11 -9.26 4.27 1.97
C ILE A 11 -8.11 3.38 1.50
N TYR A 12 -6.91 3.94 1.31
CA TYR A 12 -5.72 3.19 0.93
C TYR A 12 -5.29 2.20 2.00
N GLY A 13 -5.32 2.58 3.28
CA GLY A 13 -5.04 1.68 4.39
C GLY A 13 -6.04 0.53 4.49
N ALA A 14 -7.33 0.80 4.30
CA ALA A 14 -8.36 -0.24 4.22
C ALA A 14 -8.15 -1.18 3.02
N PHE A 15 -7.80 -0.63 1.86
CA PHE A 15 -7.48 -1.41 0.66
C PHE A 15 -6.25 -2.31 0.87
N LEU A 16 -5.20 -1.80 1.53
CA LEU A 16 -4.01 -2.59 1.90
C LEU A 16 -4.35 -3.79 2.79
N ILE A 17 -5.25 -3.59 3.76
CA ILE A 17 -5.71 -4.66 4.65
C ILE A 17 -6.50 -5.71 3.85
N LEU A 18 -7.46 -5.27 3.02
CA LEU A 18 -8.25 -6.17 2.18
C LEU A 18 -7.38 -6.97 1.20
N ALA A 19 -6.40 -6.31 0.58
CA ALA A 19 -5.44 -6.97 -0.29
C ALA A 19 -4.55 -7.96 0.49
N GLY A 20 -4.11 -7.62 1.71
CA GLY A 20 -3.41 -8.56 2.59
C GLY A 20 -4.23 -9.80 2.93
N VAL A 21 -5.53 -9.63 3.22
CA VAL A 21 -6.47 -10.73 3.47
C VAL A 21 -6.70 -11.57 2.22
N ALA A 22 -6.89 -10.95 1.04
CA ALA A 22 -7.02 -11.66 -0.23
C ALA A 22 -5.77 -12.48 -0.59
N GLY A 23 -4.59 -11.94 -0.29
CA GLY A 23 -3.32 -12.66 -0.42
C GLY A 23 -3.22 -13.85 0.52
N PHE A 24 -3.72 -13.72 1.75
CA PHE A 24 -3.77 -14.81 2.72
C PHE A 24 -4.69 -15.95 2.28
N LEU A 25 -5.89 -15.63 1.78
CA LEU A 25 -6.85 -16.61 1.29
C LEU A 25 -6.34 -17.40 0.08
N SER A 26 -5.44 -16.81 -0.72
CA SER A 26 -4.91 -17.46 -1.92
C SER A 26 -3.73 -18.38 -1.64
N ASN A 27 -2.95 -18.15 -0.58
CA ASN A 27 -1.78 -18.98 -0.27
C ASN A 27 -1.34 -18.85 1.20
N PRO A 28 -2.00 -19.54 2.15
CA PRO A 28 -1.83 -19.30 3.58
C PRO A 28 -0.42 -19.58 4.11
N GLU A 29 0.35 -20.50 3.51
CA GLU A 29 1.72 -20.82 3.95
C GLU A 29 2.73 -19.70 3.64
N LYS A 30 2.63 -19.06 2.47
CA LYS A 30 3.56 -17.98 2.05
C LYS A 30 3.04 -16.59 2.41
N ALA A 31 1.73 -16.45 2.64
CA ALA A 31 1.09 -15.15 2.83
C ALA A 31 0.94 -14.70 4.29
N LYS A 32 1.31 -15.50 5.30
CA LYS A 32 1.32 -15.04 6.72
C LYS A 32 2.15 -13.77 6.91
N THR A 33 3.35 -13.73 6.33
CA THR A 33 4.22 -12.56 6.41
C THR A 33 3.64 -11.37 5.65
N ALA A 34 2.92 -11.61 4.54
CA ALA A 34 2.24 -10.58 3.76
C ALA A 34 1.02 -10.02 4.51
N LEU A 35 0.29 -10.85 5.25
CA LEU A 35 -0.84 -10.44 6.09
C LEU A 35 -0.37 -9.61 7.28
N ILE A 36 0.69 -10.06 7.98
CA ILE A 36 1.24 -9.33 9.12
C ILE A 36 1.77 -7.96 8.67
N SER A 37 2.59 -7.93 7.61
CA SER A 37 3.12 -6.67 7.08
C SER A 37 2.02 -5.78 6.50
N GLY A 38 1.14 -6.31 5.65
CA GLY A 38 0.03 -5.56 5.05
C GLY A 38 -0.98 -5.03 6.07
N GLY A 39 -1.30 -5.82 7.09
CA GLY A 39 -2.15 -5.40 8.21
C GLY A 39 -1.49 -4.32 9.07
N THR A 40 -0.20 -4.47 9.38
CA THR A 40 0.55 -3.47 10.16
C THR A 40 0.66 -2.15 9.40
N PHE A 41 1.09 -2.19 8.14
CA PHE A 41 1.25 -1.00 7.31
C PHE A 41 -0.07 -0.36 6.90
N GLY A 42 -1.12 -1.17 6.68
CA GLY A 42 -2.48 -0.69 6.43
C GLY A 42 -3.07 0.03 7.65
N THR A 43 -2.91 -0.55 8.83
CA THR A 43 -3.31 0.08 10.10
C THR A 43 -2.52 1.37 10.34
N LEU A 44 -1.20 1.37 10.10
CA LEU A 44 -0.36 2.57 10.16
C LEU A 44 -0.88 3.66 9.20
N SER A 45 -1.23 3.31 7.96
CA SER A 45 -1.80 4.27 7.00
C SER A 45 -3.13 4.87 7.48
N ILE A 46 -4.00 4.06 8.10
CA ILE A 46 -5.24 4.54 8.70
C ILE A 46 -4.94 5.49 9.87
N VAL A 47 -4.01 5.13 10.76
CA VAL A 47 -3.59 5.96 11.89
C VAL A 47 -3.04 7.32 11.41
N TRP A 48 -2.20 7.34 10.38
CA TRP A 48 -1.73 8.59 9.77
C TRP A 48 -2.87 9.40 9.16
N GLY A 49 -3.83 8.75 8.50
CA GLY A 49 -5.01 9.40 7.94
C GLY A 49 -5.90 10.04 9.03
N VAL A 50 -6.12 9.34 10.15
CA VAL A 50 -6.89 9.83 11.30
C VAL A 50 -6.15 10.96 12.02
N LEU A 51 -4.84 10.85 12.23
CA LEU A 51 -4.03 11.92 12.81
C LEU A 51 -3.96 13.14 11.89
N ALA A 52 -3.97 12.95 10.57
CA ALA A 52 -4.11 14.04 9.61
C ALA A 52 -5.49 14.71 9.67
N LEU A 53 -6.56 14.00 10.05
CA LEU A 53 -7.86 14.62 10.37
C LEU A 53 -7.80 15.45 11.66
N ARG A 54 -6.96 15.05 12.64
CA ARG A 54 -6.71 15.80 13.88
C ARG A 54 -5.73 16.97 13.73
N GLN A 55 -5.46 17.42 12.50
CA GLN A 55 -4.58 18.56 12.19
C GLN A 55 -3.11 18.41 12.62
N VAL A 56 -2.63 17.19 12.87
CA VAL A 56 -1.20 16.96 13.17
C VAL A 56 -0.40 17.14 11.88
N GLY A 57 0.22 18.31 11.70
CA GLY A 57 0.92 18.70 10.47
C GLY A 57 2.05 17.76 10.04
N TRP A 58 2.59 16.95 10.95
CA TRP A 58 3.63 15.95 10.65
C TRP A 58 3.06 14.64 10.08
N SER A 59 1.78 14.33 10.29
CA SER A 59 1.19 13.05 9.84
C SER A 59 1.14 12.91 8.33
N LEU A 60 0.95 14.01 7.59
CA LEU A 60 1.01 13.97 6.13
C LEU A 60 2.43 13.69 5.60
N LYS A 61 3.47 14.18 6.30
CA LYS A 61 4.87 13.85 5.96
C LYS A 61 5.18 12.39 6.28
N ALA A 62 4.77 11.90 7.45
CA ALA A 62 4.94 10.51 7.84
C ALA A 62 4.21 9.55 6.88
N GLY A 63 2.96 9.87 6.51
CA GLY A 63 2.18 9.12 5.53
C GLY A 63 2.82 9.10 4.14
N LEU A 64 3.40 10.23 3.69
CA LEU A 64 4.14 10.28 2.42
C LEU A 64 5.38 9.38 2.46
N ILE A 65 6.19 9.47 3.53
CA ILE A 65 7.41 8.67 3.69
C ILE A 65 7.08 7.18 3.72
N THR A 66 6.08 6.77 4.52
CA THR A 66 5.65 5.37 4.59
C THR A 66 5.07 4.88 3.26
N THR A 67 4.22 5.67 2.60
CA THR A 67 3.67 5.28 1.29
C THR A 67 4.77 5.15 0.23
N GLY A 68 5.74 6.06 0.22
CA GLY A 68 6.92 5.99 -0.67
C GLY A 68 7.75 4.74 -0.42
N PHE A 69 8.03 4.44 0.85
CA PHE A 69 8.75 3.23 1.24
C PHE A 69 8.00 1.95 0.85
N LEU A 70 6.68 1.89 1.10
CA LEU A 70 5.84 0.78 0.66
C LEU A 70 5.82 0.63 -0.86
N THR A 71 5.76 1.73 -1.60
CA THR A 71 5.80 1.71 -3.07
C THR A 71 7.09 1.07 -3.57
N PHE A 72 8.23 1.42 -2.97
CA PHE A 72 9.52 0.81 -3.31
C PHE A 72 9.54 -0.69 -3.00
N ILE A 73 9.07 -1.09 -1.81
CA ILE A 73 8.95 -2.51 -1.43
C ILE A 73 8.03 -3.26 -2.39
N PHE A 74 6.88 -2.68 -2.75
CA PHE A 74 5.94 -3.31 -3.69
C PHE A 74 6.50 -3.40 -5.10
N ALA A 75 7.27 -2.41 -5.56
CA ALA A 75 7.93 -2.46 -6.86
C ALA A 75 8.94 -3.61 -6.90
N TRP A 76 9.78 -3.71 -5.87
CA TRP A 76 10.74 -4.81 -5.72
C TRP A 76 10.04 -6.17 -5.61
N ARG A 77 8.99 -6.27 -4.77
CA ARG A 77 8.20 -7.50 -4.59
C ARG A 77 7.47 -7.90 -5.87
N SER A 78 6.98 -6.95 -6.65
CA SER A 78 6.34 -7.21 -7.93
C SER A 78 7.35 -7.83 -8.90
N ALA A 79 8.51 -7.20 -9.06
CA ALA A 79 9.60 -7.72 -9.90
C ALA A 79 10.02 -9.15 -9.49
N ALA A 80 10.25 -9.38 -8.19
CA ALA A 80 10.60 -10.69 -7.67
C ALA A 80 9.49 -11.75 -7.88
N THR A 81 8.22 -11.35 -7.80
CA THR A 81 7.08 -12.27 -8.01
C THR A 81 6.91 -12.63 -9.48
N TRP A 82 7.07 -11.65 -10.39
CA TRP A 82 7.10 -11.88 -11.83
C TRP A 82 8.28 -12.75 -12.27
N GLN A 83 9.46 -12.54 -11.67
CA GLN A 83 10.63 -13.38 -11.93
C GLN A 83 10.41 -14.83 -11.47
N ALA A 84 9.73 -15.03 -10.34
CA ALA A 84 9.35 -16.36 -9.87
C ALA A 84 8.27 -17.03 -10.74
N TYR A 85 7.40 -16.26 -11.39
CA TYR A 85 6.43 -16.77 -12.36
C TYR A 85 7.12 -17.28 -13.63
N ILE A 86 8.05 -16.48 -14.18
CA ILE A 86 8.85 -16.87 -15.36
C ILE A 86 9.68 -18.13 -15.06
N GLY A 87 10.11 -18.33 -13.81
CA GLY A 87 10.78 -19.54 -13.33
C GLY A 87 9.89 -20.79 -13.20
N GLY A 88 8.64 -20.77 -13.68
CA GLY A 88 7.76 -21.94 -13.77
C GLY A 88 6.75 -22.12 -12.63
N ASN A 89 6.60 -21.13 -11.74
CA ASN A 89 5.69 -21.21 -10.59
C ASN A 89 4.37 -20.46 -10.86
N THR A 90 3.48 -21.08 -11.65
CA THR A 90 2.18 -20.54 -12.09
C THR A 90 1.23 -20.17 -10.94
N GLU A 91 1.40 -20.77 -9.75
CA GLU A 91 0.62 -20.45 -8.55
C GLU A 91 0.85 -19.01 -8.05
N LYS A 92 1.92 -18.34 -8.47
CA LYS A 92 2.24 -16.96 -8.04
C LYS A 92 1.59 -15.86 -8.89
N LEU A 93 0.81 -16.21 -9.93
CA LEU A 93 0.11 -15.23 -10.77
C LEU A 93 -0.84 -14.34 -9.97
N PHE A 94 -1.64 -14.94 -9.08
CA PHE A 94 -2.56 -14.17 -8.24
C PHE A 94 -1.82 -13.18 -7.35
N ALA A 95 -0.70 -13.61 -6.75
CA ALA A 95 0.15 -12.73 -5.95
C ALA A 95 0.78 -11.61 -6.80
N ALA A 96 1.20 -11.89 -8.03
CA ALA A 96 1.76 -10.89 -8.94
C ALA A 96 0.73 -9.81 -9.29
N PHE A 97 -0.51 -10.20 -9.62
CA PHE A 97 -1.61 -9.27 -9.88
C PHE A 97 -1.98 -8.47 -8.63
N LEU A 98 -2.08 -9.12 -7.49
CA LEU A 98 -2.40 -8.47 -6.22
C LEU A 98 -1.37 -7.41 -5.84
N ILE A 99 -0.07 -7.75 -5.89
CA ILE A 99 1.02 -6.81 -5.59
C ILE A 99 1.08 -5.68 -6.62
N SER A 100 0.82 -5.96 -7.90
CA SER A 100 0.75 -4.93 -8.94
C SER A 100 -0.42 -3.96 -8.71
N SER A 101 -1.57 -4.48 -8.27
CA SER A 101 -2.73 -3.67 -7.91
C SER A 101 -2.45 -2.79 -6.67
N MET A 102 -1.77 -3.34 -5.66
CA MET A 102 -1.30 -2.58 -4.49
C MET A 102 -0.30 -1.48 -4.90
N LEU A 103 0.64 -1.79 -5.79
CA LEU A 103 1.61 -0.83 -6.31
C LEU A 103 0.93 0.32 -7.05
N ALA A 104 -0.02 0.00 -7.94
CA ALA A 104 -0.79 1.00 -8.68
C ALA A 104 -1.56 1.92 -7.71
N ALA A 105 -2.18 1.35 -6.67
CA ALA A 105 -2.85 2.13 -5.63
C ALA A 105 -1.87 3.05 -4.88
N SER A 106 -0.67 2.56 -4.50
CA SER A 106 0.35 3.39 -3.85
C SER A 106 0.82 4.56 -4.73
N ILE A 107 1.02 4.31 -6.03
CA ILE A 107 1.40 5.34 -7.01
C ILE A 107 0.30 6.40 -7.12
N LEU A 108 -0.98 5.99 -7.20
CA LEU A 108 -2.11 6.93 -7.24
C LEU A 108 -2.16 7.82 -5.99
N VAL A 109 -1.88 7.24 -4.80
CA VAL A 109 -1.81 8.01 -3.55
C VAL A 109 -0.65 8.99 -3.57
N LEU A 110 0.55 8.58 -4.01
CA LEU A 110 1.71 9.47 -4.18
C LEU A 110 1.40 10.59 -5.17
N PHE A 111 0.76 10.27 -6.30
CA PHE A 111 0.38 11.25 -7.31
C PHE A 111 -0.64 12.26 -6.76
N ALA A 112 -1.61 11.81 -5.97
CA ALA A 112 -2.54 12.68 -5.25
C ALA A 112 -1.81 13.62 -4.28
N PHE A 113 -0.78 13.13 -3.59
CA PHE A 113 0.09 13.95 -2.74
C PHE A 113 0.90 14.99 -3.53
N PHE A 114 1.48 14.62 -4.66
CA PHE A 114 2.22 15.54 -5.54
C PHE A 114 1.29 16.63 -6.12
N LYS A 115 0.12 16.23 -6.65
CA LYS A 115 -0.89 17.16 -7.16
C LYS A 115 -1.37 18.14 -6.08
N SER A 116 -1.47 17.66 -4.83
CA SER A 116 -1.82 18.52 -3.69
C SER A 116 -0.71 19.49 -3.29
N ARG A 117 0.57 19.21 -3.54
CA ARG A 117 1.67 20.12 -3.22
C ARG A 117 1.87 21.20 -4.28
N GLY A 118 1.49 20.94 -5.53
CA GLY A 118 1.60 21.90 -6.64
C GLY A 118 0.52 23.00 -6.68
N GLN A 119 -0.42 23.02 -5.72
CA GLN A 119 -1.44 24.09 -5.58
C GLN A 119 -1.11 25.09 -4.44
N LYS A 120 0.16 25.15 -4.01
CA LYS A 120 0.63 26.16 -3.07
C LYS A 120 1.43 27.22 -3.80
#